data_AF-A0A966YL85-F1
#
_entry.id   AF-A0A966YL85-F1
#
_cell.length_a   1.000
_cell.length_b   1.000
_cell.length_c   1.000
_cell.angle_alpha   90.00
_cell.angle_beta   90.00
_cell.angle_gamma   90.00
#
_symmetry.space_group_name_H-M   'P 1'
#
loop_
_entity.id
_entity.type
_entity.pdbx_description
1 polymer ?
#
loop_
_entity_poly.entity_id
_entity_poly.type
_entity_poly.pdbx_seq_one_letter_code
_entity_poly.pdbx_strand_id
1 'polypeptide(L)'
;MGIAVPFPDTQPPGYEWFADEPVFDPARHLQLEAPTDIVLLADLGYSEEEIATKATPVAASSPFRMLSDEGAEIMLTIARRLRAFAMPAGDRIESMTRGGCYRSMWLRDLCVSPEVTAHLEQIYGIEIAPHAMPLHLGHINFEPSRIDTAIDKWHHDTLPLDFVMTVTDPAFVAGGRFEYFLGTKHEAAALSAQGETPPPDRTVAPDFPGPGYAIALHGDMVVHRAGPLTELTERISMVNGYVAVDTSRDEQSRSADLIVVDDPNALYTEWAKFAAWRSHGRLGTLLDELEFSADPEAVAAQLDSAIAEVAQAAAEMRAGAPSGIEHYGG
;
A
#
# COMPACT_ATOMS: atom_id res chain seq x y z
N MET A 1 -6.78 -5.24 18.31
CA MET A 1 -5.80 -4.64 17.38
C MET A 1 -4.44 -5.24 17.62
N GLY A 2 -4.00 -6.08 16.69
CA GLY A 2 -2.61 -6.49 16.62
C GLY A 2 -1.74 -5.30 16.19
N ILE A 3 -0.51 -5.26 16.68
CA ILE A 3 0.52 -4.36 16.18
C ILE A 3 1.55 -5.26 15.51
N ALA A 4 1.94 -4.93 14.27
CA ALA A 4 3.06 -5.59 13.61
C ALA A 4 4.38 -5.09 14.21
N VAL A 5 5.14 -4.27 13.47
CA VAL A 5 6.30 -3.54 14.00
C VAL A 5 5.86 -2.11 14.33
N PRO A 6 6.05 -1.62 15.58
CA PRO A 6 5.74 -0.23 15.93
C PRO A 6 6.52 0.77 15.07
N PHE A 7 5.93 1.94 14.84
CA PHE A 7 6.65 3.04 14.18
C PHE A 7 7.92 3.38 14.98
N PRO A 8 9.09 3.57 14.34
CA PRO A 8 10.34 3.80 15.05
C PRO A 8 10.33 5.09 15.90
N ASP A 9 10.86 5.00 17.11
CA ASP A 9 11.06 6.16 18.00
C ASP A 9 12.14 7.14 17.49
N THR A 10 12.97 6.70 16.53
CA THR A 10 14.07 7.48 15.96
C THR A 10 13.89 7.64 14.46
N GLN A 11 14.15 8.84 13.95
CA GLN A 11 14.15 9.13 12.52
C GLN A 11 15.41 8.58 11.82
N PRO A 12 15.30 8.11 10.56
CA PRO A 12 16.46 7.84 9.73
C PRO A 12 17.25 9.14 9.46
N PRO A 13 18.56 9.04 9.14
CA PRO A 13 19.35 10.19 8.71
C PRO A 13 18.69 10.95 7.55
N GLY A 14 18.67 12.29 7.60
CA GLY A 14 18.10 13.13 6.54
C GLY A 14 16.59 13.39 6.64
N TYR A 15 15.93 12.87 7.68
CA TYR A 15 14.55 13.18 8.01
C TYR A 15 14.48 14.11 9.22
N GLU A 16 13.65 15.14 9.10
CA GLU A 16 13.38 16.12 10.15
C GLU A 16 11.88 16.33 10.23
N TRP A 17 11.36 16.42 11.46
CA TRP A 17 9.96 16.73 11.69
C TRP A 17 9.64 18.16 11.30
N PHE A 18 8.48 18.36 10.70
CA PHE A 18 7.87 19.67 10.62
C PHE A 18 7.57 20.20 12.02
N ALA A 19 8.01 21.42 12.31
CA ALA A 19 7.98 21.98 13.67
C ALA A 19 6.63 22.58 14.08
N ASP A 20 5.75 22.87 13.12
CA ASP A 20 4.56 23.71 13.25
C ASP A 20 3.29 23.03 12.75
N GLU A 21 3.20 21.71 12.92
CA GLU A 21 2.00 20.94 12.57
C GLU A 21 0.98 20.94 13.72
N PRO A 22 -0.33 20.91 13.41
CA PRO A 22 -1.33 20.58 14.41
C PRO A 22 -1.10 19.14 14.90
N VAL A 23 -1.47 18.88 16.15
CA VAL A 23 -1.49 17.51 16.69
C VAL A 23 -2.68 16.77 16.06
N PHE A 24 -2.46 15.53 15.60
CA PHE A 24 -3.56 14.72 15.10
C PHE A 24 -4.55 14.39 16.23
N ASP A 25 -5.82 14.70 16.02
CA ASP A 25 -6.93 14.39 16.91
C ASP A 25 -7.96 13.57 16.14
N PRO A 26 -8.08 12.26 16.38
CA PRO A 26 -8.99 11.40 15.63
C PRO A 26 -10.46 11.83 15.79
N ALA A 27 -10.84 12.43 16.92
CA ALA A 27 -12.22 12.88 17.15
C ALA A 27 -12.60 14.11 16.31
N ARG A 28 -11.61 14.87 15.83
CA ARG A 28 -11.81 16.06 15.01
C ARG A 28 -11.51 15.81 13.54
N HIS A 29 -10.46 15.06 13.25
CA HIS A 29 -9.91 14.95 11.91
C HIS A 29 -10.47 13.76 11.13
N LEU A 30 -11.03 12.75 11.81
CA LEU A 30 -11.64 11.59 11.16
C LEU A 30 -13.15 11.75 11.05
N GLN A 31 -13.69 11.22 9.96
CA GLN A 31 -15.09 10.96 9.74
C GLN A 31 -15.20 9.63 8.97
N LEU A 32 -15.14 8.53 9.72
CA LEU A 32 -15.10 7.18 9.18
C LEU A 32 -16.51 6.70 8.86
N GLU A 33 -16.83 6.61 7.58
CA GLU A 33 -18.10 6.09 7.06
C GLU A 33 -17.84 4.77 6.32
N ALA A 34 -18.73 3.78 6.46
CA ALA A 34 -18.53 2.50 5.79
C ALA A 34 -18.76 2.62 4.27
N PRO A 35 -18.03 1.85 3.44
CA PRO A 35 -18.36 1.69 2.03
C PRO A 35 -19.72 1.01 1.87
N THR A 36 -20.39 1.26 0.74
CA THR A 36 -21.67 0.62 0.42
C THR A 36 -21.50 -0.74 -0.23
N ASP A 37 -20.40 -0.95 -0.95
CA ASP A 37 -20.17 -2.15 -1.74
C ASP A 37 -18.74 -2.67 -1.55
N ILE A 38 -18.60 -4.00 -1.68
CA ILE A 38 -17.33 -4.71 -1.64
C ILE A 38 -17.27 -5.62 -2.87
N VAL A 39 -16.17 -5.54 -3.60
CA VAL A 39 -15.80 -6.44 -4.70
C VAL A 39 -14.85 -7.50 -4.15
N LEU A 40 -15.09 -8.77 -4.49
CA LEU A 40 -14.24 -9.88 -4.07
C LEU A 40 -13.24 -10.26 -5.18
N LEU A 41 -12.14 -10.91 -4.79
CA LEU A 41 -11.14 -11.43 -5.74
C LEU A 41 -11.76 -12.42 -6.74
N ALA A 42 -12.75 -13.20 -6.31
CA ALA A 42 -13.49 -14.11 -7.18
C ALA A 42 -14.26 -13.36 -8.27
N ASP A 43 -14.77 -12.15 -7.97
CA ASP A 43 -15.47 -11.31 -8.97
C ASP A 43 -14.51 -10.78 -10.05
N LEU A 44 -13.21 -10.69 -9.74
CA LEU A 44 -12.15 -10.35 -10.70
C LEU A 44 -11.65 -11.57 -11.49
N GLY A 45 -12.11 -12.77 -11.16
CA GLY A 45 -11.75 -14.02 -11.85
C GLY A 45 -10.59 -14.80 -11.21
N TYR A 46 -10.15 -14.46 -10.00
CA TYR A 46 -9.17 -15.29 -9.28
C TYR A 46 -9.79 -16.61 -8.81
N SER A 47 -9.01 -17.68 -8.86
CA SER A 47 -9.45 -19.01 -8.41
C SER A 47 -9.46 -19.13 -6.88
N GLU A 48 -10.21 -20.12 -6.36
CA GLU A 48 -10.23 -20.42 -4.92
C GLU A 48 -8.83 -20.76 -4.38
N GLU A 49 -7.98 -21.42 -5.18
CA GLU A 49 -6.60 -21.77 -4.80
C GLU A 49 -5.73 -20.52 -4.64
N GLU A 50 -5.82 -19.58 -5.58
CA GLU A 50 -5.09 -18.31 -5.49
C GLU A 50 -5.55 -17.46 -4.30
N ILE A 51 -6.85 -17.46 -4.01
CA ILE A 51 -7.43 -16.69 -2.90
C ILE A 51 -7.05 -17.28 -1.55
N ALA A 52 -6.95 -18.61 -1.44
CA ALA A 52 -6.72 -19.31 -0.16
C ALA A 52 -5.43 -18.89 0.56
N THR A 53 -4.41 -18.44 -0.19
CA THR A 53 -3.12 -18.02 0.38
C THR A 53 -3.05 -16.53 0.71
N LYS A 54 -4.05 -15.74 0.30
CA LYS A 54 -4.09 -14.29 0.50
C LYS A 54 -4.60 -13.90 1.88
N ALA A 55 -4.36 -12.64 2.22
CA ALA A 55 -4.80 -12.08 3.49
C ALA A 55 -6.33 -12.08 3.60
N THR A 56 -7.02 -11.65 2.53
CA THR A 56 -8.48 -11.51 2.49
C THR A 56 -9.00 -11.80 1.08
N PRO A 57 -10.24 -12.33 0.94
CA PRO A 57 -10.91 -12.42 -0.36
C PRO A 57 -11.41 -11.07 -0.88
N VAL A 58 -11.35 -10.00 -0.10
CA VAL A 58 -11.74 -8.65 -0.53
C VAL A 58 -10.76 -8.14 -1.57
N ALA A 59 -11.26 -7.68 -2.71
CA ALA A 59 -10.46 -7.04 -3.75
C ALA A 59 -10.48 -5.52 -3.62
N ALA A 60 -11.67 -4.92 -3.57
CA ALA A 60 -11.83 -3.48 -3.50
C ALA A 60 -13.14 -3.11 -2.79
N SER A 61 -13.23 -1.90 -2.27
CA SER A 61 -14.47 -1.31 -1.76
C SER A 61 -15.02 -0.25 -2.72
N SER A 62 -16.27 0.15 -2.57
CA SER A 62 -16.71 1.47 -3.05
C SER A 62 -15.99 2.59 -2.27
N PRO A 63 -15.78 3.79 -2.84
CA PRO A 63 -15.23 4.91 -2.08
C PRO A 63 -16.03 5.22 -0.81
N PHE A 64 -15.32 5.57 0.26
CA PHE A 64 -15.88 5.87 1.58
C PHE A 64 -15.18 7.05 2.24
N ARG A 65 -15.87 7.73 3.16
CA ARG A 65 -15.32 8.91 3.82
C ARG A 65 -14.38 8.48 4.95
N MET A 66 -13.19 9.10 5.01
CA MET A 66 -12.24 8.88 6.11
C MET A 66 -11.96 10.14 6.91
N LEU A 67 -11.78 11.29 6.24
CA LEU A 67 -11.47 12.54 6.91
C LEU A 67 -12.71 13.43 7.05
N SER A 68 -12.75 14.18 8.14
CA SER A 68 -13.61 15.36 8.25
C SER A 68 -13.11 16.47 7.32
N ASP A 69 -13.89 17.52 7.13
CA ASP A 69 -13.45 18.68 6.33
C ASP A 69 -12.16 19.30 6.90
N GLU A 70 -12.06 19.40 8.24
CA GLU A 70 -10.86 19.88 8.94
C GLU A 70 -9.66 18.95 8.70
N GLY A 71 -9.86 17.63 8.79
CA GLY A 71 -8.80 16.66 8.52
C GLY A 71 -8.30 16.73 7.07
N ALA A 72 -9.21 16.90 6.10
CA ALA A 72 -8.88 17.01 4.69
C ALA A 72 -8.07 18.29 4.38
N GLU A 73 -8.41 19.42 5.00
CA GLU A 73 -7.66 20.68 4.86
C GLU A 73 -6.22 20.55 5.40
N ILE A 74 -6.05 19.89 6.55
CA ILE A 74 -4.73 19.65 7.14
C ILE A 74 -3.93 18.69 6.26
N MET A 75 -4.53 17.59 5.78
CA MET A 75 -3.89 16.64 4.88
C MET A 75 -3.40 17.32 3.59
N LEU A 76 -4.21 18.17 2.96
CA LEU A 76 -3.81 18.95 1.78
C LEU A 76 -2.63 19.88 2.08
N THR A 77 -2.66 20.55 3.23
CA THR A 77 -1.56 21.43 3.68
C THR A 77 -0.25 20.65 3.85
N ILE A 78 -0.31 19.49 4.50
CA ILE A 78 0.86 18.63 4.73
C ILE A 78 1.38 18.08 3.40
N ALA A 79 0.51 17.61 2.51
CA ALA A 79 0.93 17.07 1.21
C ALA A 79 1.64 18.13 0.36
N ARG A 80 1.16 19.38 0.36
CA ARG A 80 1.84 20.50 -0.32
C ARG A 80 3.22 20.80 0.27
N ARG A 81 3.40 20.66 1.59
CA ARG A 81 4.73 20.77 2.22
C ARG A 81 5.64 19.62 1.82
N LEU A 82 5.11 18.40 1.81
CA LEU A 82 5.85 17.19 1.45
C LEU A 82 6.33 17.19 -0.01
N ARG A 83 5.67 17.93 -0.90
CA ARG A 83 6.09 18.13 -2.29
C ARG A 83 7.55 18.61 -2.43
N ALA A 84 8.11 19.30 -1.43
CA ALA A 84 9.52 19.70 -1.42
C ALA A 84 10.49 18.50 -1.42
N PHE A 85 10.01 17.30 -1.08
CA PHE A 85 10.75 16.04 -1.05
C PHE A 85 10.28 15.09 -2.17
N ALA A 86 9.57 15.61 -3.18
CA ALA A 86 9.09 14.79 -4.27
C ALA A 86 10.24 14.31 -5.17
N MET A 87 10.16 13.05 -5.59
CA MET A 87 11.11 12.39 -6.47
C MET A 87 10.35 11.43 -7.40
N PRO A 88 10.93 11.06 -8.55
CA PRO A 88 10.35 10.05 -9.43
C PRO A 88 10.52 8.63 -8.85
N ALA A 89 9.57 7.74 -9.17
CA ALA A 89 9.67 6.30 -8.91
C ALA A 89 10.00 5.58 -10.22
N GLY A 90 11.28 5.52 -10.59
CA GLY A 90 11.71 4.97 -11.87
C GLY A 90 11.03 5.67 -13.05
N ASP A 91 10.50 4.89 -13.99
CA ASP A 91 9.68 5.38 -15.12
C ASP A 91 8.17 5.19 -14.89
N ARG A 92 7.76 4.73 -13.69
CA ARG A 92 6.36 4.43 -13.34
C ARG A 92 5.62 5.68 -12.86
N ILE A 93 6.22 6.46 -11.98
CA ILE A 93 5.61 7.67 -11.38
C ILE A 93 6.58 8.85 -11.51
N GLU A 94 6.13 9.96 -12.09
CA GLU A 94 6.98 11.14 -12.31
C GLU A 94 7.25 11.92 -11.01
N SER A 95 6.27 12.01 -10.11
CA SER A 95 6.37 12.83 -8.90
C SER A 95 5.62 12.20 -7.72
N MET A 96 6.37 11.73 -6.73
CA MET A 96 5.83 11.17 -5.49
C MET A 96 6.72 11.50 -4.29
N THR A 97 6.20 11.33 -3.07
CA THR A 97 6.98 11.37 -1.83
C THR A 97 6.82 10.08 -1.04
N ARG A 98 7.95 9.42 -0.78
CA ARG A 98 8.10 8.31 0.18
C ARG A 98 8.67 8.81 1.50
N GLY A 99 8.40 8.08 2.59
CA GLY A 99 8.91 8.43 3.92
C GLY A 99 8.31 9.73 4.50
N GLY A 100 7.15 10.18 4.01
CA GLY A 100 6.46 11.36 4.53
C GLY A 100 6.12 11.25 6.02
N CYS A 101 5.83 10.04 6.51
CA CYS A 101 5.60 9.75 7.93
C CYS A 101 6.83 9.97 8.82
N TYR A 102 8.03 10.12 8.28
CA TYR A 102 9.22 10.56 9.04
C TYR A 102 9.40 12.08 9.04
N ARG A 103 8.55 12.83 8.33
CA ARG A 103 8.64 14.29 8.21
C ARG A 103 7.42 14.98 8.82
N SER A 104 6.27 14.33 8.78
CA SER A 104 5.02 14.83 9.35
C SER A 104 4.53 13.92 10.47
N MET A 105 4.44 14.47 11.69
CA MET A 105 3.88 13.74 12.84
C MET A 105 2.38 13.55 12.67
N TRP A 106 1.69 14.53 12.09
CA TRP A 106 0.25 14.42 11.82
C TRP A 106 -0.04 13.31 10.80
N LEU A 107 0.74 13.22 9.70
CA LEU A 107 0.60 12.15 8.72
C LEU A 107 0.91 10.79 9.34
N ARG A 108 2.00 10.69 10.12
CA ARG A 108 2.34 9.46 10.86
C ARG A 108 1.15 9.02 11.72
N ASP A 109 0.62 9.91 12.55
CA ASP A 109 -0.44 9.59 13.51
C ASP A 109 -1.76 9.22 12.82
N LEU A 110 -2.07 9.82 11.66
CA LEU A 110 -3.16 9.36 10.79
C LEU A 110 -2.89 7.93 10.27
N CYS A 111 -1.71 7.67 9.72
CA CYS A 111 -1.35 6.40 9.10
C CYS A 111 -1.26 5.22 10.08
N VAL A 112 -0.99 5.49 11.36
CA VAL A 112 -0.94 4.48 12.43
C VAL A 112 -2.13 4.56 13.40
N SER A 113 -3.15 5.35 13.07
CA SER A 113 -4.33 5.54 13.93
C SER A 113 -5.03 4.20 14.20
N PRO A 114 -5.32 3.88 15.48
CA PRO A 114 -6.10 2.71 15.81
C PRO A 114 -7.54 2.79 15.32
N GLU A 115 -8.14 3.97 15.28
CA GLU A 115 -9.49 4.19 14.75
C GLU A 115 -9.55 3.86 13.26
N VAL A 116 -8.57 4.32 12.48
CA VAL A 116 -8.47 4.01 11.04
C VAL A 116 -8.26 2.52 10.82
N THR A 117 -7.32 1.92 11.56
CA THR A 117 -7.05 0.47 11.45
C THR A 117 -8.29 -0.35 11.76
N ALA A 118 -8.98 -0.08 12.87
CA ALA A 118 -10.19 -0.79 13.27
C ALA A 118 -11.31 -0.65 12.22
N HIS A 119 -11.42 0.51 11.57
CA HIS A 119 -12.37 0.72 10.49
C HIS A 119 -12.04 -0.13 9.25
N LEU A 120 -10.78 -0.17 8.85
CA LEU A 120 -10.33 -1.01 7.73
C LEU A 120 -10.42 -2.51 8.03
N GLU A 121 -10.21 -2.95 9.27
CA GLU A 121 -10.48 -4.34 9.68
C GLU A 121 -11.92 -4.76 9.37
N GLN A 122 -12.90 -3.84 9.54
CA GLN A 122 -14.30 -4.12 9.16
C GLN A 122 -14.49 -4.25 7.65
N ILE A 123 -13.71 -3.52 6.85
CA ILE A 123 -13.79 -3.55 5.39
C ILE A 123 -13.11 -4.81 4.83
N TYR A 124 -11.90 -5.13 5.30
CA TYR A 124 -11.16 -6.32 4.85
C TYR A 124 -11.65 -7.62 5.47
N GLY A 125 -12.38 -7.56 6.59
CA GLY A 125 -12.91 -8.72 7.28
C GLY A 125 -11.86 -9.56 8.03
N ILE A 126 -10.68 -9.00 8.28
CA ILE A 126 -9.56 -9.65 8.96
C ILE A 126 -8.86 -8.67 9.91
N GLU A 127 -8.07 -9.20 10.85
CA GLU A 127 -7.17 -8.38 11.66
C GLU A 127 -5.98 -7.91 10.83
N ILE A 128 -5.73 -6.60 10.84
CA ILE A 128 -4.64 -5.97 10.10
C ILE A 128 -3.82 -5.06 11.03
N ALA A 129 -2.62 -4.72 10.58
CA ALA A 129 -1.82 -3.67 11.18
C ALA A 129 -1.31 -2.73 10.07
N PRO A 130 -1.06 -1.43 10.38
CA PRO A 130 -0.28 -0.58 9.48
C PRO A 130 1.00 -1.29 9.06
N HIS A 131 1.42 -1.12 7.81
CA HIS A 131 2.55 -1.83 7.26
C HIS A 131 3.81 -1.64 8.13
N ALA A 132 4.49 -2.75 8.44
CA ALA A 132 5.63 -2.79 9.37
C ALA A 132 6.89 -2.04 8.89
N MET A 133 6.93 -1.70 7.60
CA MET A 133 7.92 -0.81 7.01
C MET A 133 7.29 0.58 6.79
N PRO A 134 7.57 1.57 7.67
CA PRO A 134 7.07 2.94 7.58
C PRO A 134 7.19 3.64 6.23
N LEU A 135 8.14 3.26 5.38
CA LEU A 135 8.23 3.80 4.02
C LEU A 135 6.94 3.59 3.22
N HIS A 136 6.19 2.53 3.49
CA HIS A 136 4.89 2.26 2.87
C HIS A 136 3.71 3.04 3.46
N LEU A 137 3.94 3.82 4.51
CA LEU A 137 2.90 4.61 5.15
C LEU A 137 2.88 6.03 4.56
N GLY A 138 1.68 6.52 4.22
CA GLY A 138 1.47 7.90 3.78
C GLY A 138 2.25 8.26 2.51
N HIS A 139 2.30 7.35 1.53
CA HIS A 139 2.86 7.60 0.21
C HIS A 139 2.04 8.67 -0.50
N ILE A 140 2.67 9.73 -0.99
CA ILE A 140 1.98 10.83 -1.67
C ILE A 140 2.29 10.80 -3.17
N ASN A 141 1.27 10.81 -4.01
CA ASN A 141 1.40 10.99 -5.46
C ASN A 141 0.98 12.41 -5.85
N PHE A 142 1.74 13.03 -6.75
CA PHE A 142 1.47 14.36 -7.29
C PHE A 142 1.15 14.29 -8.79
N GLU A 143 0.61 15.37 -9.35
CA GLU A 143 0.40 15.49 -10.80
C GLU A 143 1.73 15.41 -11.60
N PRO A 144 1.69 14.91 -12.85
CA PRO A 144 2.84 14.91 -13.73
C PRO A 144 3.05 16.29 -14.36
N SER A 145 4.20 16.51 -14.99
CA SER A 145 4.50 17.78 -15.68
C SER A 145 3.75 17.95 -17.01
N ARG A 146 3.11 16.87 -17.51
CA ARG A 146 2.42 16.83 -18.80
C ARG A 146 1.10 16.07 -18.71
N ILE A 147 0.09 16.55 -19.44
CA ILE A 147 -1.25 15.94 -19.47
C ILE A 147 -1.29 14.54 -20.08
N ASP A 148 -0.38 14.22 -21.01
CA ASP A 148 -0.35 12.92 -21.69
C ASP A 148 0.39 11.83 -20.91
N THR A 149 0.88 12.16 -19.71
CA THR A 149 1.60 11.25 -18.83
C THR A 149 0.63 10.72 -17.77
N ALA A 150 0.52 9.40 -17.65
CA ALA A 150 -0.19 8.80 -16.53
C ALA A 150 0.49 9.24 -15.22
N ILE A 151 -0.31 9.56 -14.19
CA ILE A 151 0.23 9.86 -12.87
C ILE A 151 0.91 8.61 -12.30
N ASP A 152 0.25 7.48 -12.46
CA ASP A 152 0.78 6.14 -12.19
C ASP A 152 0.25 5.20 -13.26
N LYS A 153 1.15 4.43 -13.89
CA LYS A 153 0.83 3.48 -14.95
C LYS A 153 -0.05 2.35 -14.43
N TRP A 154 -0.60 1.51 -15.31
CA TRP A 154 -1.27 0.28 -14.86
C TRP A 154 -0.29 -0.61 -14.10
N HIS A 155 -0.66 -1.04 -12.89
CA HIS A 155 0.16 -1.88 -12.03
C HIS A 155 -0.73 -2.61 -11.03
N HIS A 156 -0.14 -3.52 -10.27
CA HIS A 156 -0.65 -3.93 -8.96
C HIS A 156 0.42 -3.55 -7.93
N ASP A 157 0.03 -3.23 -6.72
CA ASP A 157 0.93 -2.60 -5.76
C ASP A 157 1.96 -3.56 -5.20
N THR A 158 3.08 -3.00 -4.74
CA THR A 158 4.13 -3.73 -4.01
C THR A 158 3.72 -4.03 -2.56
N LEU A 159 2.47 -3.74 -2.20
CA LEU A 159 1.87 -3.85 -0.89
C LEU A 159 0.71 -4.86 -0.89
N PRO A 160 0.43 -5.55 0.24
CA PRO A 160 -0.64 -6.53 0.30
C PRO A 160 -2.01 -5.86 0.25
N LEU A 161 -2.23 -4.91 1.16
CA LEU A 161 -3.48 -4.18 1.38
C LEU A 161 -3.16 -2.70 1.52
N ASP A 162 -4.03 -1.85 1.01
CA ASP A 162 -3.88 -0.40 1.13
C ASP A 162 -5.22 0.32 0.98
N PHE A 163 -5.24 1.60 1.34
CA PHE A 163 -6.25 2.50 0.80
C PHE A 163 -5.60 3.61 -0.02
N VAL A 164 -6.32 4.08 -1.02
CA VAL A 164 -5.99 5.26 -1.82
C VAL A 164 -6.99 6.36 -1.52
N MET A 165 -6.49 7.49 -1.01
CA MET A 165 -7.29 8.67 -0.63
C MET A 165 -7.09 9.82 -1.62
N THR A 166 -8.18 10.48 -2.00
CA THR A 166 -8.13 11.78 -2.70
C THR A 166 -7.79 12.89 -1.71
N VAL A 167 -6.67 13.59 -1.93
CA VAL A 167 -6.25 14.71 -1.06
C VAL A 167 -6.70 16.05 -1.65
N THR A 168 -6.54 16.22 -2.96
CA THR A 168 -7.20 17.32 -3.70
C THR A 168 -8.65 16.96 -3.95
N ASP A 169 -9.52 17.97 -4.00
CA ASP A 169 -10.92 17.78 -4.33
C ASP A 169 -11.07 17.31 -5.79
N PRO A 170 -11.60 16.11 -6.04
CA PRO A 170 -11.74 15.54 -7.38
C PRO A 170 -12.66 16.36 -8.30
N ALA A 171 -13.55 17.20 -7.75
CA ALA A 171 -14.40 18.08 -8.55
C ALA A 171 -13.59 19.15 -9.34
N PHE A 172 -12.36 19.44 -8.92
CA PHE A 172 -11.46 20.41 -9.56
C PHE A 172 -10.29 19.77 -10.32
N VAL A 173 -10.25 18.43 -10.42
CA VAL A 173 -9.20 17.70 -11.14
C VAL A 173 -9.75 17.22 -12.48
N ALA A 174 -9.13 17.66 -13.58
CA ALA A 174 -9.53 17.27 -14.93
C ALA A 174 -8.75 16.02 -15.36
N GLY A 175 -9.41 14.86 -15.41
CA GLY A 175 -8.76 13.57 -15.66
C GLY A 175 -8.16 13.00 -14.36
N GLY A 176 -7.00 12.34 -14.44
CA GLY A 176 -6.26 11.93 -13.24
C GLY A 176 -6.93 10.88 -12.36
N ARG A 177 -7.96 10.22 -12.90
CA ARG A 177 -8.89 9.37 -12.15
C ARG A 177 -8.18 8.10 -11.68
N PHE A 178 -8.55 7.66 -10.48
CA PHE A 178 -8.26 6.30 -10.05
C PHE A 178 -9.12 5.34 -10.89
N GLU A 179 -8.47 4.32 -11.45
CA GLU A 179 -9.10 3.31 -12.29
C GLU A 179 -8.60 1.93 -11.91
N TYR A 180 -9.47 0.93 -11.84
CA TYR A 180 -9.09 -0.46 -11.62
C TYR A 180 -9.71 -1.40 -12.66
N PHE A 181 -9.00 -2.48 -12.94
CA PHE A 181 -9.35 -3.48 -13.95
C PHE A 181 -10.23 -4.58 -13.35
N LEU A 182 -11.33 -4.90 -14.04
CA LEU A 182 -12.20 -6.05 -13.76
C LEU A 182 -11.61 -7.33 -14.34
N GLY A 183 -10.43 -7.72 -13.85
CA GLY A 183 -9.71 -8.91 -14.26
C GLY A 183 -8.50 -9.18 -13.36
N THR A 184 -7.84 -10.30 -13.59
CA THR A 184 -6.68 -10.72 -12.79
C THR A 184 -5.38 -10.03 -13.24
N LYS A 185 -4.37 -10.02 -12.36
CA LYS A 185 -3.01 -9.59 -12.71
C LYS A 185 -2.36 -10.46 -13.79
N HIS A 186 -2.76 -11.73 -13.87
CA HIS A 186 -2.35 -12.64 -14.94
C HIS A 186 -2.89 -12.19 -16.30
N GLU A 187 -4.16 -11.80 -16.37
CA GLU A 187 -4.75 -11.24 -17.58
C GLU A 187 -4.09 -9.91 -17.97
N ALA A 188 -3.87 -9.02 -17.01
CA ALA A 188 -3.19 -7.74 -17.27
C ALA A 188 -1.76 -7.94 -17.80
N ALA A 189 -1.01 -8.89 -17.23
CA ALA A 189 0.31 -9.26 -17.72
C ALA A 189 0.25 -9.82 -19.16
N ALA A 190 -0.74 -10.66 -19.48
CA ALA A 190 -0.93 -11.20 -20.81
C ALA A 190 -1.29 -10.12 -21.85
N LEU A 191 -2.10 -9.12 -21.48
CA LEU A 191 -2.39 -7.94 -22.31
C LEU A 191 -1.11 -7.12 -22.53
N SER A 192 -0.37 -6.83 -21.47
CA SER A 192 0.86 -6.04 -21.55
C SER A 192 1.93 -6.71 -22.44
N ALA A 193 2.07 -8.04 -22.36
CA ALA A 193 2.95 -8.81 -23.23
C ALA A 193 2.59 -8.71 -24.73
N GLN A 194 1.36 -8.33 -25.05
CA GLN A 194 0.88 -8.08 -26.41
C GLN A 194 0.94 -6.59 -26.79
N GLY A 195 1.44 -5.73 -25.90
CA GLY A 195 1.45 -4.28 -26.08
C GLY A 195 0.08 -3.63 -25.87
N GLU A 196 -0.85 -4.34 -25.21
CA GLU A 196 -2.20 -3.88 -24.91
C GLU A 196 -2.31 -3.43 -23.44
N THR A 197 -3.36 -2.66 -23.12
CA THR A 197 -3.68 -2.22 -21.76
C THR A 197 -5.05 -2.76 -21.36
N PRO A 198 -5.39 -2.79 -20.05
CA PRO A 198 -6.75 -3.10 -19.60
C PRO A 198 -7.82 -2.36 -20.41
N PRO A 199 -8.81 -3.07 -21.00
CA PRO A 199 -9.74 -2.46 -21.93
C PRO A 199 -10.77 -1.57 -21.19
N PRO A 200 -11.25 -0.48 -21.82
CA PRO A 200 -12.15 0.48 -21.15
C PRO A 200 -13.48 -0.11 -20.65
N ASP A 201 -14.04 -1.11 -21.33
CA ASP A 201 -15.29 -1.77 -20.96
C ASP A 201 -15.15 -2.71 -19.74
N ARG A 202 -13.91 -3.03 -19.35
CA ARG A 202 -13.57 -3.75 -18.12
C ARG A 202 -12.80 -2.88 -17.13
N THR A 203 -12.86 -1.55 -17.28
CA THR A 203 -12.21 -0.61 -16.38
C THR A 203 -13.26 0.14 -15.57
N VAL A 204 -13.13 0.09 -14.24
CA VAL A 204 -13.97 0.87 -13.33
C VAL A 204 -13.22 2.11 -12.91
N ALA A 205 -13.89 3.25 -13.01
CA ALA A 205 -13.44 4.52 -12.45
C ALA A 205 -14.48 4.97 -11.41
N PRO A 206 -14.24 4.75 -10.11
CA PRO A 206 -15.16 5.17 -9.06
C PRO A 206 -15.34 6.70 -9.02
N ASP A 207 -16.46 7.14 -8.46
CA ASP A 207 -16.69 8.55 -8.14
C ASP A 207 -16.29 8.81 -6.68
N PHE A 208 -15.44 9.80 -6.46
CA PHE A 208 -15.00 10.22 -5.13
C PHE A 208 -15.74 11.51 -4.79
N PRO A 209 -16.62 11.54 -3.77
CA PRO A 209 -17.44 12.72 -3.50
C PRO A 209 -16.68 13.98 -3.08
N GLY A 210 -15.43 13.86 -2.63
CA GLY A 210 -14.64 14.99 -2.17
C GLY A 210 -13.24 14.60 -1.68
N PRO A 211 -12.48 15.56 -1.13
CA PRO A 211 -11.20 15.25 -0.48
C PRO A 211 -11.43 14.48 0.82
N GLY A 212 -10.47 13.62 1.20
CA GLY A 212 -10.59 12.78 2.38
C GLY A 212 -11.46 11.54 2.21
N TYR A 213 -11.97 11.29 0.99
CA TYR A 213 -12.56 10.01 0.62
C TYR A 213 -11.47 9.05 0.14
N ALA A 214 -11.63 7.77 0.44
CA ALA A 214 -10.70 6.73 0.09
C ALA A 214 -11.39 5.50 -0.48
N ILE A 215 -10.61 4.68 -1.17
CA ILE A 215 -10.98 3.31 -1.56
C ILE A 215 -9.97 2.36 -0.94
N ALA A 216 -10.45 1.29 -0.30
CA ALA A 216 -9.63 0.20 0.20
C ALA A 216 -9.47 -0.85 -0.89
N LEU A 217 -8.24 -1.36 -1.05
CA LEU A 217 -7.83 -2.29 -2.08
C LEU A 217 -7.01 -3.44 -1.49
N HIS A 218 -7.02 -4.55 -2.21
CA HIS A 218 -5.99 -5.56 -2.13
C HIS A 218 -4.89 -5.22 -3.13
N GLY A 219 -3.89 -4.45 -2.68
CA GLY A 219 -2.82 -3.89 -3.50
C GLY A 219 -2.15 -4.90 -4.44
N ASP A 220 -1.70 -6.06 -3.93
CA ASP A 220 -1.02 -7.08 -4.75
C ASP A 220 -1.92 -7.74 -5.80
N MET A 221 -3.24 -7.65 -5.65
CA MET A 221 -4.18 -8.44 -6.46
C MET A 221 -5.03 -7.57 -7.41
N VAL A 222 -5.24 -6.30 -7.10
CA VAL A 222 -6.03 -5.40 -7.94
C VAL A 222 -5.13 -4.62 -8.89
N VAL A 223 -5.31 -4.84 -10.19
CA VAL A 223 -4.64 -4.05 -11.21
C VAL A 223 -5.33 -2.69 -11.35
N HIS A 224 -4.60 -1.61 -11.14
CA HIS A 224 -5.13 -0.27 -11.10
C HIS A 224 -4.13 0.77 -11.61
N ARG A 225 -4.59 2.02 -11.75
CA ARG A 225 -3.79 3.16 -12.17
C ARG A 225 -4.35 4.49 -11.68
N ALA A 226 -3.53 5.53 -11.81
CA ALA A 226 -4.00 6.91 -11.84
C ALA A 226 -3.82 7.45 -13.27
N GLY A 227 -4.94 7.56 -14.01
CA GLY A 227 -4.95 7.91 -15.42
C GLY A 227 -4.34 9.29 -15.73
N PRO A 228 -4.13 9.62 -17.02
CA PRO A 228 -3.60 10.92 -17.41
C PRO A 228 -4.56 12.07 -17.07
N LEU A 229 -4.00 13.26 -16.88
CA LEU A 229 -4.79 14.49 -16.78
C LEU A 229 -5.32 14.90 -18.16
N THR A 230 -6.48 15.54 -18.21
CA THR A 230 -6.95 16.20 -19.44
C THR A 230 -6.60 17.68 -19.45
N GLU A 231 -6.33 18.27 -18.29
CA GLU A 231 -5.80 19.62 -18.11
C GLU A 231 -4.81 19.63 -16.94
N LEU A 232 -3.73 20.43 -17.03
CA LEU A 232 -2.77 20.54 -15.92
C LEU A 232 -3.45 21.18 -14.71
N THR A 233 -3.67 20.37 -13.69
CA THR A 233 -4.34 20.70 -12.43
C THR A 233 -3.58 20.08 -11.28
N GLU A 234 -3.58 20.72 -10.11
CA GLU A 234 -3.00 20.13 -8.90
C GLU A 234 -3.78 18.86 -8.55
N ARG A 235 -3.10 17.72 -8.50
CA ARG A 235 -3.72 16.43 -8.19
C ARG A 235 -2.86 15.73 -7.16
N ILE A 236 -3.44 15.45 -6.00
CA ILE A 236 -2.73 14.80 -4.90
C ILE A 236 -3.53 13.64 -4.36
N SER A 237 -2.90 12.47 -4.22
CA SER A 237 -3.45 11.34 -3.44
C SER A 237 -2.48 10.92 -2.36
N MET A 238 -3.02 10.26 -1.34
CA MET A 238 -2.26 9.60 -0.29
C MET A 238 -2.61 8.12 -0.29
N VAL A 239 -1.60 7.25 -0.18
CA VAL A 239 -1.74 5.80 -0.09
C VAL A 239 -1.14 5.34 1.24
N ASN A 240 -1.86 4.48 1.96
CA ASN A 240 -1.36 3.90 3.21
C ASN A 240 -1.46 2.38 3.19
N GLY A 241 -0.34 1.70 3.43
CA GLY A 241 -0.26 0.24 3.41
C GLY A 241 -0.61 -0.44 4.73
N TYR A 242 -1.14 -1.66 4.63
CA TYR A 242 -1.47 -2.57 5.71
C TYR A 242 -0.98 -3.98 5.41
N VAL A 243 -0.79 -4.76 6.47
CA VAL A 243 -0.49 -6.20 6.43
C VAL A 243 -1.48 -6.95 7.32
N ALA A 244 -1.76 -8.21 6.99
CA ALA A 244 -2.48 -9.09 7.91
C ALA A 244 -1.61 -9.34 9.15
N VAL A 245 -2.25 -9.38 10.33
CA VAL A 245 -1.56 -9.76 11.58
C VAL A 245 -1.22 -11.26 11.58
N ASP A 246 -2.01 -12.06 10.86
CA ASP A 246 -1.74 -13.49 10.63
C ASP A 246 -0.50 -13.68 9.76
N THR A 247 0.64 -13.93 10.41
CA THR A 247 1.94 -14.15 9.76
C THR A 247 2.03 -15.49 9.03
N SER A 248 1.04 -16.38 9.15
CA SER A 248 1.06 -17.68 8.44
C SER A 248 0.72 -17.54 6.95
N ARG A 249 0.00 -16.47 6.57
CA ARG A 249 -0.37 -16.15 5.19
C ARG A 249 0.83 -15.79 4.33
N ASP A 250 0.68 -15.90 3.01
CA ASP A 250 1.76 -15.54 2.10
C ASP A 250 2.21 -14.10 2.33
N GLU A 251 3.51 -13.89 2.25
CA GLU A 251 4.04 -12.54 2.14
C GLU A 251 3.72 -11.99 0.75
N GLN A 252 3.00 -10.87 0.74
CA GLN A 252 2.40 -10.29 -0.47
C GLN A 252 3.03 -8.94 -0.83
N SER A 253 3.99 -8.44 -0.04
CA SER A 253 4.79 -7.29 -0.39
C SER A 253 5.95 -7.67 -1.31
N ARG A 254 6.23 -6.81 -2.29
CA ARG A 254 7.40 -6.92 -3.17
C ARG A 254 8.50 -5.95 -2.72
N SER A 255 9.06 -6.21 -1.54
CA SER A 255 10.03 -5.30 -0.90
C SER A 255 11.33 -5.12 -1.70
N ALA A 256 11.72 -6.10 -2.52
CA ALA A 256 12.89 -5.98 -3.40
C ALA A 256 12.75 -4.84 -4.44
N ASP A 257 11.53 -4.59 -4.94
CA ASP A 257 11.25 -3.53 -5.92
C ASP A 257 11.58 -2.14 -5.34
N LEU A 258 11.49 -2.00 -4.02
CA LEU A 258 11.71 -0.74 -3.31
C LEU A 258 13.17 -0.33 -3.28
N ILE A 259 14.13 -1.23 -3.54
CA ILE A 259 15.55 -0.88 -3.61
C ILE A 259 15.82 0.19 -4.68
N VAL A 260 14.99 0.23 -5.73
CA VAL A 260 15.08 1.22 -6.82
C VAL A 260 14.51 2.58 -6.42
N VAL A 261 13.63 2.63 -5.42
CA VAL A 261 12.76 3.79 -5.13
C VAL A 261 13.07 4.44 -3.79
N ASP A 262 13.18 3.63 -2.74
CA ASP A 262 13.17 4.08 -1.36
C ASP A 262 14.57 4.40 -0.84
N ASP A 263 14.62 5.29 0.16
CA ASP A 263 15.86 5.70 0.80
C ASP A 263 16.55 4.49 1.49
N PRO A 264 17.77 4.11 1.08
CA PRO A 264 18.48 2.97 1.65
C PRO A 264 18.79 3.15 3.14
N ASN A 265 18.82 4.39 3.66
CA ASN A 265 19.03 4.64 5.09
C ASN A 265 17.84 4.20 5.96
N ALA A 266 16.65 4.07 5.37
CA ALA A 266 15.45 3.57 6.03
C ALA A 266 15.14 2.12 5.60
N LEU A 267 15.13 1.87 4.29
CA LEU A 267 14.61 0.66 3.65
C LEU A 267 15.11 -0.64 4.29
N TYR A 268 16.43 -0.83 4.35
CA TYR A 268 16.99 -2.13 4.76
C TYR A 268 16.71 -2.45 6.23
N THR A 269 16.71 -1.44 7.10
CA THR A 269 16.42 -1.64 8.53
C THR A 269 14.95 -1.96 8.73
N GLU A 270 14.05 -1.25 8.04
CA GLU A 270 12.62 -1.52 8.09
C GLU A 270 12.28 -2.91 7.56
N TRP A 271 12.84 -3.27 6.40
CA TRP A 271 12.60 -4.56 5.78
C TRP A 271 13.12 -5.71 6.64
N ALA A 272 14.31 -5.57 7.23
CA ALA A 272 14.84 -6.57 8.16
C ALA A 272 13.92 -6.76 9.38
N LYS A 273 13.36 -5.68 9.94
CA LYS A 273 12.39 -5.75 11.05
C LYS A 273 11.09 -6.43 10.62
N PHE A 274 10.59 -6.13 9.43
CA PHE A 274 9.38 -6.73 8.89
C PHE A 274 9.54 -8.24 8.70
N ALA A 275 10.60 -8.67 8.01
CA ALA A 275 10.89 -10.10 7.82
C ALA A 275 11.09 -10.82 9.18
N ALA A 276 11.79 -10.18 10.12
CA ALA A 276 11.97 -10.73 11.47
C ALA A 276 10.66 -10.87 12.24
N TRP A 277 9.74 -9.90 12.13
CA TRP A 277 8.43 -9.97 12.78
C TRP A 277 7.59 -11.13 12.23
N ARG A 278 7.55 -11.30 10.91
CA ARG A 278 6.82 -12.42 10.28
C ARG A 278 7.39 -13.78 10.68
N SER A 279 8.72 -13.95 10.59
CA SER A 279 9.37 -15.18 11.04
C SER A 279 9.21 -15.43 12.54
N HIS A 280 9.19 -14.39 13.38
CA HIS A 280 8.91 -14.53 14.81
C HIS A 280 7.50 -15.10 15.03
N GLY A 281 6.49 -14.61 14.33
CA GLY A 281 5.13 -15.14 14.40
C GLY A 281 5.05 -16.62 13.99
N ARG A 282 5.65 -16.97 12.84
CA ARG A 282 5.70 -18.35 12.34
C ARG A 282 6.45 -19.31 13.28
N LEU A 283 7.59 -18.88 13.83
CA LEU A 283 8.33 -19.66 14.83
C LEU A 283 7.52 -19.83 16.13
N GLY A 284 6.76 -18.80 16.54
CA GLY A 284 5.81 -18.89 17.65
C GLY A 284 4.78 -19.99 17.44
N THR A 285 4.14 -20.03 16.26
CA THR A 285 3.19 -21.10 15.91
C THR A 285 3.84 -22.48 16.01
N LEU A 286 5.08 -22.66 15.55
CA LEU A 286 5.77 -23.95 15.71
C LEU A 286 6.01 -24.33 17.18
N LEU A 287 6.30 -23.37 18.06
CA LEU A 287 6.45 -23.65 19.49
C LEU A 287 5.15 -24.15 20.13
N ASP A 288 4.02 -23.62 19.67
CA ASP A 288 2.70 -23.91 20.23
C ASP A 288 2.04 -25.16 19.62
N GLU A 289 2.26 -25.42 18.32
CA GLU A 289 1.45 -26.37 17.54
C GLU A 289 2.25 -27.54 16.92
N LEU A 290 3.58 -27.52 16.94
CA LEU A 290 4.38 -28.57 16.31
C LEU A 290 4.20 -29.92 17.02
N GLU A 291 3.54 -30.87 16.35
CA GLU A 291 3.31 -32.20 16.88
C GLU A 291 4.58 -33.08 16.85
N PHE A 292 4.66 -34.05 17.76
CA PHE A 292 5.73 -35.04 17.75
C PHE A 292 5.70 -35.87 16.47
N SER A 293 6.79 -35.83 15.71
CA SER A 293 6.99 -36.63 14.50
C SER A 293 8.30 -37.42 14.56
N ALA A 294 8.30 -38.63 14.01
CA ALA A 294 9.51 -39.43 13.80
C ALA A 294 10.17 -39.15 12.45
N ASP A 295 9.57 -38.28 11.62
CA ASP A 295 10.10 -37.85 10.32
C ASP A 295 10.92 -36.56 10.47
N PRO A 296 12.27 -36.64 10.49
CA PRO A 296 13.11 -35.46 10.67
C PRO A 296 13.00 -34.46 9.52
N GLU A 297 12.74 -34.90 8.28
CA GLU A 297 12.65 -34.01 7.12
C GLU A 297 11.36 -33.18 7.19
N ALA A 298 10.23 -33.79 7.58
CA ALA A 298 8.98 -33.07 7.76
C ALA A 298 9.04 -32.02 8.88
N VAL A 299 9.82 -32.27 9.95
CA VAL A 299 10.04 -31.28 11.02
C VAL A 299 10.99 -30.17 10.57
N ALA A 300 12.08 -30.52 9.88
CA ALA A 300 13.01 -29.54 9.34
C ALA A 300 12.35 -28.59 8.33
N ALA A 301 11.50 -29.12 7.42
CA ALA A 301 10.79 -28.32 6.43
C ALA A 301 9.88 -27.25 7.05
N GLN A 302 9.27 -27.54 8.22
CA GLN A 302 8.47 -26.55 8.94
C GLN A 302 9.34 -25.41 9.51
N LEU A 303 10.49 -25.75 10.09
CA LEU A 303 11.46 -24.74 10.55
C LEU A 303 11.98 -23.90 9.38
N ASP A 304 12.37 -24.53 8.27
CA ASP A 304 12.84 -23.85 7.06
C ASP A 304 11.77 -22.90 6.52
N SER A 305 10.50 -23.33 6.46
CA SER A 305 9.37 -22.49 6.06
C SER A 305 9.19 -21.28 6.99
N ALA A 306 9.33 -21.45 8.31
CA ALA A 306 9.17 -20.36 9.27
C ALA A 306 10.24 -19.26 9.14
N ILE A 307 11.46 -19.61 8.71
CA ILE A 307 12.58 -18.67 8.56
C ILE A 307 12.84 -18.24 7.10
N ALA A 308 12.11 -18.81 6.14
CA ALA A 308 12.35 -18.62 4.71
C ALA A 308 12.37 -17.14 4.31
N GLU A 309 11.44 -16.34 4.85
CA GLU A 309 11.32 -14.92 4.51
C GLU A 309 12.51 -14.09 5.00
N VAL A 310 13.07 -14.39 6.17
CA VAL A 310 14.31 -13.74 6.65
C VAL A 310 15.49 -14.11 5.76
N ALA A 311 15.60 -15.39 5.37
CA ALA A 311 16.66 -15.84 4.47
C ALA A 311 16.53 -15.17 3.09
N GLN A 312 15.30 -15.09 2.56
CA GLN A 312 14.99 -14.44 1.28
C GLN A 312 15.32 -12.95 1.32
N ALA A 313 14.82 -12.21 2.32
CA ALA A 313 15.12 -10.78 2.47
C ALA A 313 16.63 -10.52 2.53
N ALA A 314 17.37 -11.31 3.31
CA ALA A 314 18.82 -11.18 3.39
C ALA A 314 19.54 -11.53 2.07
N ALA A 315 18.99 -12.43 1.26
CA ALA A 315 19.53 -12.76 -0.06
C ALA A 315 19.26 -11.63 -1.06
N GLU A 316 18.04 -11.12 -1.11
CA GLU A 316 17.63 -10.03 -2.02
C GLU A 316 18.36 -8.72 -1.71
N MET A 317 18.51 -8.35 -0.43
CA MET A 317 19.31 -7.19 -0.03
C MET A 317 20.76 -7.27 -0.53
N ARG A 318 21.35 -8.48 -0.60
CA ARG A 318 22.71 -8.69 -1.11
C ARG A 318 22.76 -8.75 -2.64
N ALA A 319 21.70 -9.22 -3.28
CA ALA A 319 21.57 -9.22 -4.74
C ALA A 319 21.47 -7.80 -5.30
N GLY A 320 20.84 -6.89 -4.55
CA GLY A 320 20.68 -5.49 -4.91
C GLY A 320 19.43 -5.25 -5.77
N ALA A 321 19.39 -4.08 -6.42
CA ALA A 321 18.20 -3.62 -7.12
C ALA A 321 17.80 -4.55 -8.29
N PRO A 322 16.49 -4.84 -8.46
CA PRO A 322 16.00 -5.45 -9.70
C PRO A 322 16.18 -4.50 -10.89
N SER A 323 16.02 -5.02 -12.11
CA SER A 323 16.23 -4.25 -13.35
C SER A 323 15.20 -3.14 -13.61
N GLY A 324 14.09 -3.10 -12.84
CA GLY A 324 13.01 -2.13 -12.96
C GLY A 324 11.88 -2.43 -11.98
N ILE A 325 10.85 -1.58 -11.96
CA ILE A 325 9.63 -1.76 -11.17
C ILE A 325 8.55 -2.32 -12.08
N GLU A 326 7.81 -3.33 -11.62
CA GLU A 326 6.75 -3.96 -12.41
C GLU A 326 5.59 -2.99 -12.69
N HIS A 327 5.20 -2.90 -13.96
CA HIS A 327 4.02 -2.18 -14.44
C HIS A 327 3.55 -2.77 -15.78
N TYR A 328 2.29 -2.55 -16.14
CA TYR A 328 1.68 -3.02 -17.38
C TYR A 328 1.65 -1.96 -18.49
N GLY A 329 2.26 -0.80 -18.26
CA GLY A 329 2.31 0.31 -19.21
C GLY A 329 1.06 1.19 -19.18
N GLY A 330 0.88 1.98 -20.25
CA GLY A 330 -0.19 2.97 -20.36
C GLY A 330 0.20 4.35 -19.86
#